data_AF-A0A345YJK9-F1
#
_entry.id   AF-A0A345YJK9-F1
#
_cell.length_a   1.000
_cell.length_b   1.000
_cell.length_c   1.000
_cell.angle_alpha   90.00
_cell.angle_beta   90.00
_cell.angle_gamma   90.00
#
_symmetry.space_group_name_H-M   'P 1'
#
loop_
_entity.id
_entity.type
_entity.pdbx_description
1 polymer ?
#
loop_
_entity_poly.entity_id
_entity_poly.type
_entity_poly.pdbx_seq_one_letter_code
_entity_poly.pdbx_strand_id
1 'polypeptide(L)'
;MSQVLIGIIGVILFIGLALAGAMFLGPQFQKTSSTSRASAHLQAAAQIAHAADLYRAQEGVFATNPSNLIARGYLKNVPVNPTAPVYHPTMMDRFNAVGVETTPTDGQPEFVYFRVGNNKNDRGNQEVCKEINVQSGAPATIPMTAPGLTTPNGVSGCFDNGSSLQAWTRL
;
A
#
# COMPACT_ATOMS: atom_id res chain seq x y z
N MET A 1 7.72 56.79 21.74
CA MET A 1 8.57 55.85 20.97
C MET A 1 8.45 54.37 21.41
N SER A 2 7.96 54.03 22.62
CA SER A 2 7.90 52.62 23.06
C SER A 2 6.78 51.77 22.44
N GLN A 3 5.68 52.39 21.97
CA GLN A 3 4.55 51.68 21.37
C GLN A 3 4.92 50.98 20.04
N VAL A 4 5.84 51.55 19.28
CA VAL A 4 6.34 50.94 18.03
C VAL A 4 7.22 49.72 18.33
N LEU A 5 8.00 49.77 19.41
CA LEU A 5 8.96 48.72 19.76
C LEU A 5 8.25 47.44 20.26
N ILE A 6 7.16 47.60 21.02
CA ILE A 6 6.31 46.48 21.44
C ILE A 6 5.56 45.85 20.25
N GLY A 7 5.13 46.66 19.28
CA GLY A 7 4.48 46.15 18.06
C GLY A 7 5.39 45.25 17.22
N ILE A 8 6.66 45.62 17.08
CA ILE A 8 7.64 44.83 16.30
C ILE A 8 7.94 43.49 16.98
N ILE A 9 8.08 43.47 18.31
CA ILE A 9 8.32 42.22 19.06
C ILE A 9 7.14 41.24 18.91
N GLY A 10 5.89 41.75 18.97
CA GLY A 10 4.70 40.92 18.78
C GLY A 10 4.64 40.27 17.39
N VAL A 11 5.01 41.00 16.34
CA VAL A 11 5.03 40.47 14.97
C VAL A 11 6.11 39.40 14.78
N ILE A 12 7.32 39.61 15.35
CA ILE A 12 8.41 38.63 15.26
C ILE A 12 8.03 37.30 15.93
N LEU A 13 7.37 37.36 17.09
CA LEU A 13 6.90 36.15 17.78
C LEU A 13 5.82 35.42 16.98
N PHE A 14 4.90 36.15 16.36
CA PHE A 14 3.83 35.54 15.56
C PHE A 14 4.38 34.88 14.28
N ILE A 15 5.35 35.51 13.63
CA ILE A 15 6.05 34.94 12.47
C ILE A 15 6.85 33.70 12.89
N GLY A 16 7.55 33.75 14.03
CA GLY A 16 8.30 32.60 14.56
C GLY A 16 7.41 31.40 14.85
N LEU A 17 6.25 31.61 15.49
CA LEU A 17 5.29 30.55 15.77
C LEU A 17 4.67 29.98 14.49
N ALA A 18 4.35 30.83 13.51
CA ALA A 18 3.80 30.40 12.23
C ALA A 18 4.79 29.55 11.42
N LEU A 19 6.06 29.96 11.38
CA LEU A 19 7.12 29.19 10.72
C LEU A 19 7.37 27.84 11.42
N ALA A 20 7.40 27.83 12.76
CA ALA A 20 7.53 26.61 13.53
C ALA A 20 6.35 25.63 13.29
N GLY A 21 5.12 26.16 13.23
CA GLY A 21 3.93 25.37 12.91
C GLY A 21 3.98 24.76 11.51
N ALA A 22 4.36 25.54 10.50
CA ALA A 22 4.46 25.07 9.12
C ALA A 22 5.54 23.99 8.93
N MET A 23 6.71 24.15 9.57
CA MET A 23 7.81 23.18 9.44
C MET A 23 7.56 21.87 10.18
N PHE A 24 6.89 21.90 11.33
CA PHE A 24 6.68 20.69 12.14
C PHE A 24 5.44 19.89 11.73
N LEU A 25 4.35 20.57 11.37
CA LEU A 25 3.08 19.90 11.06
C LEU A 25 3.09 19.23 9.68
N GLY A 26 3.75 19.84 8.68
CA GLY A 26 3.75 19.31 7.31
C GLY A 26 4.24 17.86 7.19
N PRO A 27 5.46 17.54 7.65
CA PRO A 27 6.01 16.17 7.56
C PRO A 27 5.22 15.14 8.36
N GLN A 28 4.66 15.53 9.52
CA GLN A 28 3.87 14.63 10.36
C GLN A 28 2.54 14.24 9.70
N PHE A 29 1.84 15.19 9.09
CA PHE A 29 0.61 14.88 8.35
C PHE A 29 0.86 13.94 7.16
N GLN A 30 1.97 14.14 6.45
CA GLN A 30 2.34 13.25 5.35
C GLN A 30 2.60 11.82 5.86
N LYS A 31 3.32 11.68 6.97
CA LYS A 31 3.56 10.37 7.60
C LYS A 31 2.28 9.70 8.08
N THR A 32 1.41 10.41 8.79
CA THR A 32 0.11 9.85 9.22
C THR A 32 -0.74 9.43 8.03
N SER A 33 -0.74 10.23 6.95
CA SER A 33 -1.44 9.87 5.71
C SER A 33 -0.84 8.64 5.04
N SER A 34 0.49 8.48 4.99
CA SER A 34 1.12 7.31 4.38
C SER A 34 0.87 6.05 5.20
N THR A 35 0.98 6.12 6.52
CA THR A 35 0.65 5.02 7.44
C THR A 35 -0.81 4.61 7.29
N SER A 36 -1.75 5.55 7.22
CA SER A 36 -3.18 5.26 7.03
C SER A 36 -3.46 4.56 5.69
N ARG A 37 -2.85 5.04 4.60
CA ARG A 37 -2.95 4.40 3.27
C ARG A 37 -2.34 3.00 3.27
N ALA A 38 -1.20 2.82 3.92
CA ALA A 38 -0.56 1.51 4.07
C ALA A 38 -1.48 0.52 4.82
N SER A 39 -2.09 0.93 5.93
CA SER A 39 -3.04 0.08 6.66
C SER A 39 -4.28 -0.25 5.83
N ALA A 40 -4.78 0.70 5.03
CA ALA A 40 -5.90 0.45 4.11
C ALA A 40 -5.54 -0.59 3.03
N HIS A 41 -4.30 -0.56 2.50
CA HIS A 41 -3.80 -1.59 1.58
C HIS A 41 -3.78 -2.98 2.24
N LEU A 42 -3.23 -3.08 3.45
CA LEU A 42 -3.15 -4.34 4.19
C LEU A 42 -4.55 -4.90 4.51
N GLN A 43 -5.49 -4.04 4.91
CA GLN A 43 -6.88 -4.45 5.15
C GLN A 43 -7.59 -4.92 3.87
N ALA A 44 -7.40 -4.20 2.76
CA ALA A 44 -7.94 -4.60 1.47
C ALA A 44 -7.38 -5.95 0.99
N ALA A 45 -6.06 -6.15 1.15
CA ALA A 45 -5.40 -7.40 0.83
C ALA A 45 -5.94 -8.57 1.68
N ALA A 46 -6.06 -8.36 2.99
CA ALA A 46 -6.59 -9.37 3.92
C ALA A 46 -8.04 -9.74 3.60
N GLN A 47 -8.90 -8.79 3.22
CA GLN A 47 -10.27 -9.08 2.78
C GLN A 47 -10.32 -9.99 1.56
N ILE A 48 -9.47 -9.73 0.56
CA ILE A 48 -9.38 -10.56 -0.64
C ILE A 48 -8.79 -11.93 -0.29
N ALA A 49 -7.78 -11.98 0.58
CA ALA A 49 -7.14 -13.22 0.99
C ALA A 49 -8.12 -14.15 1.72
N HIS A 50 -8.81 -13.66 2.74
CA HIS A 50 -9.81 -14.44 3.45
C HIS A 50 -10.96 -14.89 2.56
N ALA A 51 -11.39 -14.06 1.62
CA ALA A 51 -12.42 -14.45 0.66
C ALA A 51 -11.92 -15.54 -0.32
N ALA A 52 -10.66 -15.46 -0.76
CA ALA A 52 -10.04 -16.48 -1.59
C ALA A 52 -9.87 -17.82 -0.85
N ASP A 53 -9.50 -17.79 0.43
CA ASP A 53 -9.40 -18.97 1.27
C ASP A 53 -10.74 -19.65 1.46
N LEU A 54 -11.80 -18.88 1.72
CA LEU A 54 -13.16 -19.39 1.85
C LEU A 54 -13.67 -19.99 0.52
N TYR A 55 -13.40 -19.32 -0.60
CA TYR A 55 -13.73 -19.83 -1.93
C TYR A 55 -13.04 -21.17 -2.18
N ARG A 56 -11.74 -21.27 -1.89
CA ARG A 56 -10.97 -22.51 -2.02
C ARG A 56 -11.51 -23.62 -1.13
N ALA A 57 -11.84 -23.29 0.12
CA ALA A 57 -12.35 -24.27 1.09
C ALA A 57 -13.72 -24.83 0.71
N GLN A 58 -14.58 -24.04 0.05
CA GLN A 58 -15.95 -24.44 -0.28
C GLN A 58 -16.09 -25.02 -1.69
N GLU A 59 -15.41 -24.45 -2.69
CA GLU A 59 -15.53 -24.87 -4.09
C GLU A 59 -14.47 -25.91 -4.49
N GLY A 60 -13.42 -26.09 -3.67
CA GLY A 60 -12.31 -27.01 -3.97
C GLY A 60 -11.42 -26.56 -5.12
N VAL A 61 -11.62 -25.34 -5.63
CA VAL A 61 -10.85 -24.71 -6.70
C VAL A 61 -10.42 -23.31 -6.30
N PHE A 62 -9.39 -22.77 -6.93
CA PHE A 62 -8.91 -21.42 -6.64
C PHE A 62 -9.69 -20.37 -7.45
N ALA A 63 -9.95 -19.21 -6.84
CA ALA A 63 -10.47 -18.05 -7.56
C ALA A 63 -9.32 -17.43 -8.36
N THR A 64 -9.45 -17.30 -9.68
CA THR A 64 -8.36 -16.77 -10.52
C THR A 64 -8.33 -15.24 -10.56
N ASN A 65 -9.45 -14.60 -10.22
CA ASN A 65 -9.53 -13.15 -10.08
C ASN A 65 -10.51 -12.74 -8.95
N PRO A 66 -10.42 -11.49 -8.46
CA PRO A 66 -11.38 -10.98 -7.46
C PRO A 66 -12.84 -10.96 -7.95
N SER A 67 -13.08 -10.92 -9.26
CA SER A 67 -14.43 -10.95 -9.82
C SER A 67 -15.12 -12.31 -9.61
N ASN A 68 -14.39 -13.42 -9.57
CA ASN A 68 -14.92 -14.74 -9.23
C ASN A 68 -15.46 -14.77 -7.80
N LEU A 69 -14.77 -14.10 -6.88
CA LEU A 69 -15.21 -13.97 -5.49
C LEU A 69 -16.52 -13.18 -5.37
N ILE A 70 -16.72 -12.17 -6.21
CA ILE A 70 -18.00 -11.44 -6.25
C ILE A 70 -19.10 -12.30 -6.85
N ALA A 71 -18.82 -12.95 -7.98
CA ALA A 71 -19.80 -13.77 -8.68
C ALA A 71 -20.38 -14.90 -7.81
N ARG A 72 -19.57 -15.46 -6.89
CA ARG A 72 -20.00 -16.47 -5.93
C ARG A 72 -20.40 -15.92 -4.54
N GLY A 73 -20.33 -14.60 -4.34
CA GLY A 73 -20.81 -13.95 -3.12
C GLY A 73 -19.84 -13.95 -1.91
N TYR A 74 -18.57 -14.32 -2.10
CA TYR A 74 -17.53 -14.23 -1.06
C TYR A 74 -17.09 -12.78 -0.81
N LEU A 75 -17.19 -11.94 -1.84
CA LEU A 75 -16.99 -10.49 -1.74
C LEU A 75 -18.23 -9.75 -2.21
N LYS A 76 -18.61 -8.68 -1.50
CA LYS A 76 -19.68 -7.78 -1.97
C LYS A 76 -19.19 -6.89 -3.11
N ASN A 77 -17.95 -6.40 -3.01
CA ASN A 77 -17.27 -5.57 -4.01
C ASN A 77 -15.77 -5.80 -3.91
N VAL A 78 -15.03 -5.52 -4.98
CA VAL A 78 -13.56 -5.52 -4.95
C VAL A 78 -13.11 -4.28 -4.17
N PRO A 79 -12.26 -4.42 -3.14
CA PRO A 79 -11.69 -3.27 -2.44
C PRO A 79 -11.02 -2.29 -3.40
N VAL A 80 -11.27 -1.00 -3.20
CA VAL A 80 -10.64 0.06 -3.98
C VAL A 80 -9.21 0.27 -3.49
N ASN A 81 -8.28 0.45 -4.42
CA ASN A 81 -6.90 0.78 -4.10
C ASN A 81 -6.81 2.19 -3.50
N PRO A 82 -6.33 2.35 -2.25
CA PRO A 82 -6.37 3.61 -1.51
C PRO A 82 -5.40 4.66 -2.04
N THR A 83 -4.40 4.29 -2.84
CA THR A 83 -3.43 5.23 -3.42
C THR A 83 -3.64 5.48 -4.91
N ALA A 84 -4.26 4.54 -5.63
CA ALA A 84 -4.50 4.68 -7.06
C ALA A 84 -5.82 4.00 -7.47
N PRO A 85 -6.97 4.68 -7.36
CA PRO A 85 -8.31 4.09 -7.57
C PRO A 85 -8.54 3.46 -8.95
N VAL A 86 -7.76 3.88 -9.95
CA VAL A 86 -7.81 3.35 -11.32
C VAL A 86 -7.25 1.92 -11.41
N TYR A 87 -6.36 1.53 -10.49
CA TYR A 87 -5.77 0.20 -10.47
C TYR A 87 -6.45 -0.66 -9.41
N HIS A 88 -7.32 -1.54 -9.87
CA HIS A 88 -7.94 -2.54 -9.02
C HIS A 88 -6.93 -3.58 -8.55
N PRO A 89 -7.12 -4.15 -7.36
CA PRO A 89 -6.32 -5.28 -6.93
C PRO A 89 -6.56 -6.48 -7.83
N THR A 90 -5.54 -7.29 -7.92
CA THR A 90 -5.46 -8.40 -8.87
C THR A 90 -4.76 -9.56 -8.17
N MET A 91 -5.17 -10.77 -8.57
CA MET A 91 -4.62 -12.01 -8.06
C MET A 91 -3.64 -12.57 -9.09
N MET A 92 -2.51 -13.08 -8.62
CA MET A 92 -1.48 -13.65 -9.47
C MET A 92 -0.87 -14.89 -8.83
N ASP A 93 -0.37 -15.79 -9.68
CA ASP A 93 0.30 -17.03 -9.30
C ASP A 93 1.72 -16.76 -8.82
N ARG A 94 2.50 -16.05 -9.64
CA ARG A 94 3.91 -15.77 -9.37
C ARG A 94 4.32 -14.39 -9.88
N PHE A 95 5.30 -13.81 -9.22
CA PHE A 95 6.05 -12.69 -9.76
C PHE A 95 7.19 -13.23 -10.61
N ASN A 96 7.37 -12.72 -11.84
CA ASN A 96 8.62 -12.96 -12.56
C ASN A 96 9.79 -12.25 -11.86
N ALA A 97 11.05 -12.59 -12.17
CA ALA A 97 12.26 -12.00 -11.56
C ALA A 97 12.34 -10.46 -11.67
N VAL A 98 11.52 -9.85 -12.54
CA VAL A 98 11.41 -8.40 -12.77
C VAL A 98 10.09 -7.83 -12.22
N GLY A 99 9.34 -8.60 -11.43
CA GLY A 99 8.02 -8.20 -10.92
C GLY A 99 6.96 -8.02 -12.02
N VAL A 100 7.17 -8.68 -13.17
CA VAL A 100 6.19 -8.70 -14.27
C VAL A 100 5.10 -9.71 -13.93
N GLU A 101 3.88 -9.22 -13.99
CA GLU A 101 2.64 -9.96 -13.75
C GLU A 101 2.53 -11.12 -14.75
N THR A 102 2.68 -12.35 -14.28
CA THR A 102 2.22 -13.50 -15.07
C THR A 102 0.83 -13.86 -14.57
N THR A 103 -0.16 -13.74 -15.46
CA THR A 103 -1.49 -14.30 -15.26
C THR A 103 -1.36 -15.75 -14.78
N PRO A 104 -2.18 -16.22 -13.83
CA PRO A 104 -2.07 -17.58 -13.29
C PRO A 104 -2.04 -18.59 -14.44
N THR A 105 -0.90 -19.25 -14.62
CA THR A 105 -0.73 -20.21 -15.71
C THR A 105 -1.33 -21.55 -15.30
N ASP A 106 -1.24 -21.86 -14.01
CA ASP A 106 -1.70 -23.11 -13.42
C ASP A 106 -3.05 -22.96 -12.68
N GLY A 107 -3.69 -21.78 -12.81
CA GLY A 107 -5.01 -21.50 -12.24
C GLY A 107 -5.04 -21.29 -10.72
N GLN A 108 -3.88 -21.24 -10.06
CA GLN A 108 -3.75 -21.02 -8.62
C GLN A 108 -3.07 -19.67 -8.37
N PRO A 109 -3.79 -18.61 -7.99
CA PRO A 109 -3.13 -17.43 -7.49
C PRO A 109 -2.58 -17.68 -6.10
N GLU A 110 -1.32 -17.29 -5.89
CA GLU A 110 -0.68 -17.32 -4.58
C GLU A 110 -0.54 -15.92 -3.98
N PHE A 111 -0.71 -14.86 -4.77
CA PHE A 111 -0.56 -13.49 -4.31
C PHE A 111 -1.73 -12.62 -4.72
N VAL A 112 -2.07 -11.69 -3.83
CA VAL A 112 -2.86 -10.49 -4.15
C VAL A 112 -1.89 -9.33 -4.22
N TYR A 113 -2.02 -8.48 -5.22
CA TYR A 113 -1.19 -7.29 -5.32
C TYR A 113 -1.99 -6.01 -5.63
N PHE A 114 -1.38 -4.89 -5.27
CA PHE A 114 -1.89 -3.55 -5.43
C PHE A 114 -0.77 -2.68 -5.98
N ARG A 115 -1.06 -1.88 -7.01
CA ARG A 115 -0.13 -0.83 -7.43
C ARG A 115 -0.21 0.34 -6.46
N VAL A 116 0.87 0.64 -5.73
CA VAL A 116 0.91 1.75 -4.76
C VAL A 116 0.89 3.12 -5.47
N GLY A 117 1.22 3.17 -6.77
CA GLY A 117 1.01 4.35 -7.61
C GLY A 117 1.66 4.21 -8.99
N ASN A 118 1.50 5.25 -9.83
CA ASN A 118 2.01 5.25 -11.21
C ASN A 118 3.46 5.68 -11.35
N ASN A 119 3.98 6.39 -10.35
CA ASN A 119 5.34 6.90 -10.36
C ASN A 119 6.06 6.39 -9.12
N LYS A 120 7.05 5.55 -9.33
CA LYS A 120 7.91 5.04 -8.25
C LYS A 120 8.82 6.12 -7.64
N ASN A 121 9.03 7.22 -8.35
CA ASN A 121 9.82 8.37 -7.87
C ASN A 121 8.98 9.36 -7.07
N ASP A 122 7.65 9.15 -6.98
CA ASP A 122 6.81 9.94 -6.10
C ASP A 122 7.12 9.59 -4.63
N ARG A 123 7.59 10.58 -3.89
CA ARG A 123 7.94 10.44 -2.48
C ARG A 123 6.77 9.93 -1.64
N GLY A 124 5.54 10.34 -1.93
CA GLY A 124 4.36 9.88 -1.21
C GLY A 124 4.15 8.37 -1.37
N ASN A 125 4.33 7.84 -2.59
CA ASN A 125 4.17 6.40 -2.86
C ASN A 125 5.31 5.59 -2.24
N GLN A 126 6.54 6.13 -2.23
CA GLN A 126 7.67 5.50 -1.55
C GLN A 126 7.41 5.39 -0.04
N GLU A 127 6.95 6.46 0.61
CA GLU A 127 6.63 6.41 2.04
C GLU A 127 5.50 5.42 2.33
N VAL A 128 4.44 5.35 1.52
CA VAL A 128 3.40 4.31 1.68
C VAL A 128 4.00 2.91 1.57
N CYS A 129 4.86 2.66 0.57
CA CYS A 129 5.48 1.36 0.36
C CYS A 129 6.39 0.96 1.54
N LYS A 130 7.16 1.90 2.09
CA LYS A 130 7.98 1.67 3.30
C LYS A 130 7.12 1.37 4.50
N GLU A 131 6.04 2.12 4.70
CA GLU A 131 5.11 1.92 5.82
C GLU A 131 4.39 0.56 5.73
N ILE A 132 4.07 0.07 4.51
CA ILE A 132 3.56 -1.29 4.31
C ILE A 132 4.58 -2.33 4.80
N ASN A 133 5.85 -2.20 4.40
CA ASN A 133 6.91 -3.11 4.85
C ASN A 133 7.09 -3.08 6.37
N VAL A 134 7.11 -1.88 6.97
CA VAL A 134 7.23 -1.74 8.44
C VAL A 134 6.04 -2.40 9.15
N GLN A 135 4.82 -2.19 8.66
CA GLN A 135 3.61 -2.79 9.24
C GLN A 135 3.55 -4.30 9.04
N SER A 136 4.16 -4.83 7.98
CA SER A 136 4.25 -6.27 7.74
C SER A 136 5.43 -6.96 8.46
N GLY A 137 6.21 -6.20 9.23
CA GLY A 137 7.37 -6.71 9.98
C GLY A 137 8.67 -6.79 9.17
N ALA A 138 8.68 -6.28 7.94
CA ALA A 138 9.86 -6.15 7.10
C ALA A 138 10.60 -4.81 7.35
N PRO A 139 11.87 -4.69 6.92
CA PRO A 139 12.61 -3.43 7.00
C PRO A 139 11.94 -2.31 6.19
N ALA A 140 12.11 -1.05 6.61
CA ALA A 140 11.62 0.15 5.90
C ALA A 140 12.34 0.43 4.56
N THR A 141 13.02 -0.55 4.00
CA THR A 141 13.64 -0.49 2.67
C THR A 141 12.66 -1.06 1.64
N ILE A 142 12.71 -0.53 0.42
CA ILE A 142 11.91 -1.04 -0.69
C ILE A 142 12.79 -2.02 -1.47
N PRO A 143 12.55 -3.34 -1.39
CA PRO A 143 13.29 -4.31 -2.19
C PRO A 143 12.99 -4.11 -3.67
N MET A 144 14.00 -4.35 -4.53
CA MET A 144 13.84 -4.39 -5.99
C MET A 144 13.48 -5.80 -6.50
N THR A 145 13.51 -6.79 -5.61
CA THR A 145 13.17 -8.17 -5.92
C THR A 145 11.75 -8.44 -5.44
N ALA A 146 10.94 -8.99 -6.33
CA ALA A 146 9.60 -9.45 -5.99
C ALA A 146 9.66 -10.62 -4.98
N PRO A 147 8.61 -10.85 -4.18
CA PRO A 147 8.55 -12.00 -3.28
C PRO A 147 8.56 -13.31 -4.07
N GLY A 148 9.19 -14.33 -3.50
CA GLY A 148 9.23 -15.67 -4.08
C GLY A 148 8.13 -16.58 -3.51
N LEU A 149 7.94 -17.75 -4.13
CA LEU A 149 7.03 -18.80 -3.66
C LEU A 149 7.44 -19.43 -2.31
N THR A 150 8.56 -19.01 -1.73
CA THR A 150 9.03 -19.43 -0.41
C THR A 150 8.57 -18.51 0.72
N THR A 151 8.02 -17.33 0.40
CA THR A 151 7.53 -16.37 1.40
C THR A 151 6.33 -16.96 2.15
N PRO A 152 6.26 -17.04 3.48
CA PRO A 152 5.12 -17.68 4.16
C PRO A 152 3.75 -17.07 3.80
N ASN A 153 2.69 -17.87 3.87
CA ASN A 153 1.30 -17.41 3.67
C ASN A 153 0.92 -16.34 4.69
N GLY A 154 0.07 -15.39 4.28
CA GLY A 154 -0.33 -14.25 5.10
C GLY A 154 0.75 -13.17 5.27
N VAL A 155 1.96 -13.37 4.74
CA VAL A 155 2.99 -12.33 4.71
C VAL A 155 2.65 -11.32 3.62
N SER A 156 2.80 -10.04 3.96
CA SER A 156 2.59 -8.93 3.07
C SER A 156 3.84 -8.06 2.97
N GLY A 157 3.88 -7.22 1.95
CA GLY A 157 4.99 -6.30 1.76
C GLY A 157 4.78 -5.41 0.56
N CYS A 158 5.83 -4.70 0.21
CA CYS A 158 5.90 -3.83 -0.94
C CYS A 158 7.29 -3.88 -1.56
N PHE A 159 7.37 -3.84 -2.89
CA PHE A 159 8.61 -3.88 -3.67
C PHE A 159 8.54 -2.95 -4.89
N ASP A 160 9.70 -2.62 -5.47
CA ASP A 160 9.84 -1.89 -6.74
C ASP A 160 10.04 -2.90 -7.87
N ASN A 161 9.13 -2.94 -8.85
CA ASN A 161 9.27 -3.78 -10.04
C ASN A 161 10.08 -3.12 -11.19
N GLY A 162 10.75 -2.00 -10.90
CA GLY A 162 11.50 -1.21 -11.86
C GLY A 162 10.66 -0.10 -12.51
N SER A 163 9.33 -0.23 -12.57
CA SER A 163 8.41 0.74 -13.18
C SER A 163 7.46 1.40 -12.18
N SER A 164 7.00 0.64 -11.19
CA SER A 164 6.00 1.04 -10.20
C SER A 164 6.24 0.32 -8.88
N LEU A 165 5.77 0.95 -7.79
CA LEU A 165 5.76 0.33 -6.48
C LEU A 165 4.53 -0.57 -6.35
N GLN A 166 4.73 -1.80 -5.90
CA GLN A 166 3.68 -2.81 -5.77
C GLN A 166 3.64 -3.34 -4.35
N ALA A 167 2.48 -3.22 -3.72
CA ALA A 167 2.17 -3.90 -2.49
C ALA A 167 1.61 -5.29 -2.81
N TRP A 168 1.90 -6.27 -1.97
CA TRP A 168 1.51 -7.65 -2.19
C TRP A 168 1.19 -8.34 -0.86
N THR A 169 0.45 -9.43 -0.94
CA THR A 169 0.16 -10.32 0.18
C THR A 169 0.06 -11.74 -0.36
N ARG A 170 0.70 -12.70 0.32
CA ARG A 170 0.57 -14.11 -0.02
C ARG A 170 -0.73 -14.69 0.57
N LEU A 171 -1.46 -15.42 -0.26
CA LEU A 171 -2.64 -16.22 0.05
C LEU A 171 -2.22 -17.50 0.79
#